data_AF-A0A3D5EZ76-F1
#
_entry.id   AF-A0A3D5EZ76-F1
#
_cell.length_a   1.000
_cell.length_b   1.000
_cell.length_c   1.000
_cell.angle_alpha   90.00
_cell.angle_beta   90.00
_cell.angle_gamma   90.00
#
_symmetry.space_group_name_H-M   'P 1'
#
loop_
_entity.id
_entity.type
_entity.pdbx_description
1 polymer ?
#
loop_
_entity_poly.entity_id
_entity_poly.type
_entity_poly.pdbx_seq_one_letter_code
_entity_poly.pdbx_strand_id
1 'polypeptide(L)' 'MRITSKGQVTIPQAIRQASGLLPHTEVEFVYENEQVILRASDHDRRSRFEA' A
#
# COMPACT_ATOMS: atom_id res chain seq x y z
N MET A 1 -0.05 -8.70 13.90
CA MET A 1 -0.86 -7.46 13.87
C MET A 1 -2.33 -7.86 13.97
N ARG A 2 -3.19 -7.02 14.55
CA ARG A 2 -4.65 -7.25 14.66
C ARG A 2 -5.37 -6.13 13.91
N ILE A 3 -6.47 -6.46 13.22
CA ILE A 3 -7.33 -5.46 12.59
C ILE A 3 -8.11 -4.73 13.69
N THR A 4 -8.08 -3.40 13.69
CA THR A 4 -8.83 -2.59 14.65
C THR A 4 -10.34 -2.65 14.37
N SER A 5 -11.17 -2.18 15.30
CA SER A 5 -12.63 -2.07 15.06
C SER A 5 -13.00 -1.18 13.87
N LYS A 6 -12.09 -0.29 13.47
CA LYS A 6 -12.23 0.57 12.28
C LYS A 6 -11.72 -0.10 10.99
N GLY A 7 -11.34 -1.37 11.03
CA GLY A 7 -10.83 -2.09 9.87
C GLY A 7 -9.38 -1.76 9.49
N GLN A 8 -8.63 -1.05 10.33
CA GLN A 8 -7.24 -0.67 10.03
C GLN A 8 -6.26 -1.74 10.52
N VAL A 9 -5.14 -1.91 9.80
CA VAL A 9 -4.01 -2.74 10.21
C VAL A 9 -2.70 -2.04 9.89
N THR A 10 -1.70 -2.24 10.74
CA THR A 10 -0.36 -1.66 10.54
C THR A 10 0.51 -2.61 9.73
N ILE A 11 1.19 -2.08 8.70
CA ILE A 11 2.23 -2.81 7.98
C ILE A 11 3.56 -2.66 8.75
N PRO A 12 4.21 -3.77 9.15
CA PRO A 12 5.54 -3.73 9.79
C PRO A 12 6.58 -3.01 8.94
N GLN A 13 7.54 -2.34 9.58
CA GLN A 13 8.55 -1.50 8.90
C GLN A 13 9.36 -2.27 7.85
N ALA A 14 9.85 -3.47 8.17
CA ALA A 14 10.63 -4.29 7.24
C ALA A 14 9.85 -4.63 5.96
N ILE A 15 8.54 -4.89 6.09
CA ILE A 15 7.67 -5.18 4.94
C ILE A 15 7.47 -3.92 4.09
N ARG A 16 7.20 -2.76 4.71
CA ARG A 16 7.09 -1.48 3.97
C ARG A 16 8.34 -1.14 3.18
N GLN A 17 9.51 -1.34 3.77
CA GLN A 17 10.79 -1.08 3.11
C GLN A 17 11.00 -2.03 1.92
N ALA A 18 10.74 -3.33 2.11
CA ALA A 18 10.86 -4.32 1.06
C ALA A 18 9.84 -4.12 -0.08
N SER A 19 8.64 -3.64 0.22
CA SER A 19 7.58 -3.39 -0.77
C SER A 19 7.59 -1.98 -1.36
N GLY A 20 8.49 -1.09 -0.92
CA GLY A 20 8.55 0.30 -1.38
C GLY A 20 7.36 1.17 -0.95
N LEU A 21 6.56 0.72 0.03
CA LEU A 21 5.44 1.49 0.60
C LEU A 21 5.95 2.49 1.64
N LEU A 22 6.62 3.54 1.15
CA LEU A 22 7.24 4.59 1.93
C LEU A 22 6.20 5.62 2.45
N PRO A 23 6.58 6.53 3.35
CA PRO A 23 5.69 7.61 3.77
C PRO A 23 5.14 8.39 2.57
N HIS A 24 3.88 8.79 2.66
CA HIS A 24 3.14 9.51 1.61
C HIS A 24 2.90 8.71 0.31
N THR A 25 3.19 7.41 0.29
CA THR A 25 2.76 6.53 -0.80
C THR A 25 1.25 6.26 -0.69
N GLU A 26 0.50 6.62 -1.72
CA GLU A 26 -0.87 6.14 -1.91
C GLU A 26 -0.87 4.67 -2.32
N VAL A 27 -1.86 3.91 -1.86
CA VAL A 27 -1.95 2.47 -2.09
C VAL A 27 -3.30 2.06 -2.62
N GLU A 28 -3.30 1.01 -3.44
CA GLU A 28 -4.49 0.33 -3.93
C GLU A 28 -4.58 -1.07 -3.31
N PHE A 29 -5.81 -1.48 -3.00
CA PHE A 29 -6.12 -2.84 -2.56
C PHE A 29 -6.64 -3.65 -3.74
N VAL A 30 -6.07 -4.83 -3.96
CA VAL A 30 -6.53 -5.81 -4.94
C VAL A 30 -6.86 -7.10 -4.20
N TYR A 31 -7.97 -7.73 -4.56
CA TYR A 31 -8.33 -9.06 -4.08
C TYR A 31 -8.26 -10.05 -5.25
N GLU A 32 -7.27 -10.94 -5.23
CA GLU A 32 -7.04 -11.96 -6.25
C GLU A 32 -6.44 -13.21 -5.62
N ASN A 33 -6.72 -14.39 -6.17
CA ASN A 33 -6.16 -15.66 -5.69
C ASN A 33 -6.33 -15.88 -4.16
N GLU A 34 -7.47 -15.46 -3.60
CA GLU A 34 -7.77 -15.52 -2.16
C GLU A 34 -6.78 -14.70 -1.28
N GLN A 35 -6.11 -13.72 -1.88
CA GLN A 35 -5.14 -12.84 -1.22
C GLN A 35 -5.55 -11.37 -1.33
N VAL A 36 -5.28 -10.60 -0.27
CA VAL A 36 -5.36 -9.14 -0.28
C VAL A 36 -3.96 -8.60 -0.59
N ILE A 37 -3.81 -7.97 -1.75
CA ILE A 37 -2.56 -7.40 -2.23
C ILE A 37 -2.64 -5.88 -2.08
N LEU A 38 -1.59 -5.30 -1.48
CA LEU A 38 -1.39 -3.86 -1.44
C LEU A 38 -0.29 -3.51 -2.43
N ARG A 39 -0.56 -2.55 -3.31
CA ARG A 39 0.41 -2.01 -4.26
C ARG A 39 0.40 -0.48 -4.21
N ALA A 40 1.52 0.16 -4.54
CA ALA A 40 1.55 1.60 -4.73
C ALA A 40 0.57 1.99 -5.86
N SER A 41 -0.17 3.07 -5.68
CA SER A 41 -1.09 3.56 -6.71
C SER A 41 -0.30 4.09 -7.90
N ASP A 42 -0.83 3.88 -9.11
CA ASP A 42 -0.20 4.40 -10.34
C ASP A 42 -0.43 5.92 -10.52
N HIS A 43 -1.32 6.49 -9.70
CA HIS A 43 -1.62 7.92 -9.65
C HIS A 43 -0.39 8.77 -9.26
N ASP A 44 0.48 8.27 -8.36
CA ASP A 44 1.70 9.00 -7.97
C ASP A 44 2.77 9.00 -9.08
N ARG A 45 2.82 7.95 -9.89
CA ARG A 45 3.78 7.86 -11.01
C ARG A 45 3.45 8.85 -12.12
N ARG A 46 2.18 8.92 -12.57
CA ARG A 46 1.81 9.84 -13.67
C ARG A 46 1.98 11.31 -13.30
N SER A 47 1.58 11.67 -12.08
CA SER A 47 1.69 13.05 -11.58
C SER A 47 3.14 13.55 -11.55
N ARG A 48 4.12 12.66 -11.44
CA ARG A 48 5.55 12.99 -11.38
C ARG A 48 6.22 13.09 -12.76
N PHE A 49 5.62 12.52 -13.80
CA PHE A 49 6.14 12.60 -15.19
C PHE A 49 5.46 13.73 -16.00
N GLU A 50 4.34 14.28 -15.53
CA GLU A 50 3.61 15.37 -16.18
C GLU A 50 3.99 16.78 -15.65
N ALA A 51 5.02 16.88 -14.80
CA ALA A 51 5.58 18.14 -14.26
C ALA A 51 7.04 18.32 -14.71
#